data_AF-A0A419KJ67-F1
#
_entry.id   AF-A0A419KJ67-F1
#
_cell.length_a   1.000
_cell.length_b   1.000
_cell.length_c   1.000
_cell.angle_alpha   90.00
_cell.angle_beta   90.00
_cell.angle_gamma   90.00
#
_symmetry.space_group_name_H-M   'P 1'
#
loop_
_entity.id
_entity.type
_entity.pdbx_description
1 polymer ?
#
loop_
_entity_poly.entity_id
_entity_poly.type
_entity_poly.pdbx_seq_one_letter_code
_entity_poly.pdbx_strand_id
1 'polypeptide(L)' 'MMTFHLLFRILIFPGFLFLLAVTLFCDWFERKVMARMQNRVGPAYTGPFGILQPLADYIK' A
#
# COMPACT_ATOMS: atom_id res chain seq x y z
N MET A 1 0.16 -29.51 -13.60
CA MET A 1 0.91 -28.30 -14.02
C MET A 1 0.03 -27.04 -14.08
N MET A 2 -1.12 -27.06 -14.76
CA MET A 2 -2.01 -25.89 -14.90
C MET A 2 -2.51 -25.30 -13.56
N THR A 3 -2.96 -26.14 -12.62
CA THR A 3 -3.56 -25.69 -11.34
C THR A 3 -2.57 -24.94 -10.44
N PHE A 4 -1.29 -25.32 -10.45
CA PHE A 4 -0.25 -24.67 -9.67
C PHE A 4 0.02 -23.24 -10.18
N HIS A 5 0.02 -23.05 -11.51
CA HIS A 5 0.12 -21.72 -12.12
C HIS A 5 -1.10 -20.84 -11.83
N LEU A 6 -2.30 -21.42 -11.79
CA LEU A 6 -3.53 -20.69 -11.46
C LEU A 6 -3.53 -20.22 -10.00
N LEU A 7 -3.14 -21.09 -9.06
CA LEU A 7 -2.98 -20.74 -7.64
C LEU A 7 -1.96 -19.61 -7.45
N PHE A 8 -0.81 -19.70 -8.12
CA PHE A 8 0.23 -18.66 -8.04
C PHE A 8 -0.25 -17.30 -8.59
N ARG A 9 -1.02 -17.32 -9.67
CA ARG A 9 -1.61 -16.10 -10.27
C ARG A 9 -2.65 -15.44 -9.37
N ILE A 10 -3.50 -16.22 -8.71
CA ILE A 10 -4.57 -15.72 -7.83
C ILE A 10 -4.04 -15.27 -6.47
N LEU A 11 -2.97 -15.89 -5.96
CA LEU A 11 -2.45 -15.58 -4.64
C LEU A 11 -1.38 -14.47 -4.65
N ILE A 12 -0.46 -14.51 -5.62
CA ILE A 12 0.78 -13.71 -5.57
C ILE A 12 0.76 -12.56 -6.57
N PHE A 13 0.58 -12.83 -7.87
CA PHE A 13 0.55 -11.78 -8.91
C PHE A 13 -0.25 -12.21 -10.15
N PRO A 14 -1.27 -11.47 -10.62
CA PRO A 14 -1.76 -10.16 -10.16
C PRO A 14 -2.79 -10.23 -9.02
N GLY A 15 -2.87 -11.36 -8.33
CA GLY A 15 -3.88 -11.64 -7.33
C GLY A 15 -3.80 -10.87 -6.00
N PHE A 16 -4.28 -11.49 -4.92
CA PHE A 16 -4.62 -10.82 -3.66
C PHE A 16 -3.46 -10.01 -3.05
N LEU A 17 -2.25 -10.56 -3.00
CA LEU A 17 -1.09 -9.88 -2.42
C LEU A 17 -0.72 -8.60 -3.18
N PHE A 18 -0.83 -8.63 -4.50
CA PHE A 18 -0.54 -7.47 -5.34
C PHE A 18 -1.58 -6.37 -5.16
N LEU A 19 -2.87 -6.72 -5.12
CA LEU A 19 -3.95 -5.77 -4.85
C LEU A 19 -3.77 -5.09 -3.49
N LEU A 20 -3.47 -5.84 -2.43
CA LEU A 20 -3.20 -5.26 -1.10
C LEU A 20 -2.01 -4.29 -1.12
N ALA A 21 -0.91 -4.67 -1.77
CA ALA A 21 0.26 -3.81 -1.89
C ALA A 21 -0.04 -2.51 -2.64
N VAL A 22 -0.80 -2.59 -3.74
CA VAL A 22 -1.20 -1.41 -4.53
C VAL A 22 -2.15 -0.51 -3.73
N THR A 23 -3.14 -1.06 -3.04
CA THR A 23 -4.07 -0.27 -2.23
C THR A 23 -3.34 0.49 -1.12
N LEU A 24 -2.48 -0.19 -0.35
CA LEU A 24 -1.69 0.45 0.70
C LEU A 24 -0.75 1.54 0.15
N PHE A 25 -0.15 1.29 -1.02
CA PHE A 25 0.70 2.29 -1.68
C PHE A 25 -0.12 3.51 -2.15
N CYS A 26 -1.30 3.29 -2.71
CA CYS A 26 -2.19 4.36 -3.17
C CYS A 26 -2.63 5.25 -2.00
N ASP A 27 -3.02 4.65 -0.86
CA ASP A 27 -3.36 5.35 0.37
C ASP A 27 -2.21 6.23 0.89
N TRP A 28 -0.99 5.68 0.91
CA TRP A 28 0.20 6.45 1.28
C TRP A 28 0.45 7.63 0.33
N PHE A 29 0.32 7.38 -0.98
CA PHE A 29 0.55 8.37 -2.02
C PHE A 29 -0.48 9.51 -1.93
N GLU A 30 -1.77 9.19 -1.80
CA GLU A 30 -2.85 10.18 -1.65
C GLU A 30 -2.57 11.11 -0.47
N ARG A 31 -2.17 10.57 0.69
CA ARG A 31 -1.83 11.38 1.87
C ARG A 31 -0.64 12.30 1.64
N LYS A 32 0.35 11.86 0.85
CA LYS A 32 1.50 12.70 0.49
C LYS A 32 1.10 13.83 -0.46
N VAL A 33 0.25 13.54 -1.44
CA VAL A 33 -0.29 14.52 -2.40
C VAL A 33 -1.16 15.55 -1.67
N MET A 34 -2.10 15.10 -0.84
CA MET A 34 -3.00 15.97 -0.06
C MET A 34 -2.22 16.89 0.88
N ALA A 35 -1.19 16.37 1.56
CA ALA A 35 -0.34 17.20 2.40
C ALA A 35 0.40 18.28 1.59
N ARG A 36 0.89 17.94 0.40
CA ARG A 36 1.58 18.87 -0.49
C ARG A 36 0.65 19.93 -1.07
N MET A 37 -0.60 19.56 -1.40
CA MET A 37 -1.64 20.51 -1.80
C MET A 37 -1.99 21.49 -0.68
N GLN A 38 -1.96 21.02 0.57
CA GLN A 38 -2.26 21.82 1.76
C GLN A 38 -1.04 22.58 2.30
N ASN A 39 0.09 22.62 1.57
CA ASN A 39 1.35 23.23 2.01
C ASN A 39 1.80 22.79 3.42
N ARG A 40 1.54 21.53 3.78
CA ARG A 40 1.98 20.92 5.04
C ARG A 40 2.83 19.69 4.80
N VAL A 41 3.63 19.34 5.80
CA VAL A 41 4.45 18.13 5.73
C VAL A 41 3.53 16.92 5.93
N GLY A 42 3.53 16.02 4.94
CA GLY A 42 2.78 14.76 5.01
C GLY A 42 3.39 13.77 6.01
N PRO A 43 2.78 12.59 6.17
CA PRO A 43 3.18 11.58 7.15
C PRO A 43 4.69 11.30 7.11
N ALA A 44 5.36 11.46 8.26
CA ALA A 44 6.82 11.31 8.42
C ALA A 44 7.22 10.42 9.61
N TYR A 45 6.25 10.03 10.47
CA TYR A 45 6.54 9.43 11.78
C TYR A 45 6.45 7.90 11.81
N THR A 46 5.62 7.28 10.95
CA THR A 46 5.41 5.82 10.96
C THR A 46 6.36 5.09 9.99
N GLY A 47 7.68 5.25 10.19
CA GLY A 47 8.74 4.61 9.39
C GLY A 47 9.43 5.53 8.36
N PRO A 48 10.46 5.05 7.63
CA PRO A 48 11.16 5.86 6.62
C PRO A 48 10.16 6.33 5.55
N PHE A 49 10.03 7.66 5.40
CA PHE A 49 9.04 8.33 4.55
C PHE A 49 7.55 8.06 4.88
N GLY A 50 7.24 7.46 6.02
CA GLY A 50 5.87 7.17 6.46
C GLY A 50 5.17 6.05 5.68
N ILE A 51 5.92 5.20 4.98
CA ILE A 51 5.36 4.12 4.13
C ILE A 51 4.50 3.12 4.92
N LEU A 52 4.81 2.90 6.20
CA LEU A 52 4.06 1.98 7.05
C LEU A 52 2.81 2.65 7.65
N GLN A 53 2.54 3.92 7.36
CA GLN A 53 1.42 4.64 7.96
C GLN A 53 0.04 4.08 7.59
N PRO A 54 -0.25 3.68 6.33
CA PRO A 54 -1.51 3.02 6.00
C PRO A 54 -1.66 1.66 6.70
N LEU A 55 -0.57 0.89 6.79
CA LEU A 55 -0.57 -0.41 7.45
C LEU A 55 -0.79 -0.27 8.96
N ALA A 56 -0.21 0.76 9.58
CA ALA A 56 -0.43 1.08 10.99
C ALA A 56 -1.86 1.55 11.28
N ASP A 57 -2.49 2.30 10.36
CA ASP A 57 -3.90 2.70 10.48
C ASP A 57 -4.84 1.49 10.36
N TYR A 58 -4.49 0.48 9.56
CA TYR A 58 -5.28 -0.76 9.45
C TYR A 58 -5.19 -1.69 10.68
N ILE A 59 -4.10 -1.61 11.44
CA ILE A 59 -3.87 -2.46 12.64
C ILE A 59 -4.47 -1.83 13.90
N LYS A 60 -4.69 -0.52 13.90
CA LYS A 60 -5.25 0.23 15.03
C LYS A 60 -6.76 0.02 15.18
#